data_AF-D8VEZ7-F1
#
_entry.id   AF-D8VEZ7-F1
#
_cell.length_a   1.000
_cell.length_b   1.000
_cell.length_c   1.000
_cell.angle_alpha   90.00
_cell.angle_beta   90.00
_cell.angle_gamma   90.00
#
_symmetry.space_group_name_H-M   'P 1'
#
loop_
_entity.id
_entity.type
_entity.pdbx_description
1 polymer ?
#
loop_
_entity_poly.entity_id
_entity_poly.type
_entity_poly.pdbx_seq_one_letter_code
_entity_poly.pdbx_strand_id
1 'polypeptide(L)'
;MPIFYQLQVTSAYEYLEVRFNKLVRCLGSATFTVQMSLYMAVVVYAPALALSQVTGIHVYISVTAIFAVCIFYTVVGGMKAVMWTDTVQVIIMFISMAVVVFKG
;
A
#
# COMPACT_ATOMS: atom_id res chain seq x y z
N MET A 1 6.35 19.02 -12.56
CA MET A 1 6.65 17.64 -13.00
C MET A 1 7.23 17.52 -14.44
N PRO A 2 8.20 18.34 -14.92
CA PRO A 2 8.88 18.06 -16.20
C PRO A 2 10.27 17.38 -16.05
N ILE A 3 10.93 17.48 -14.89
CA ILE A 3 12.31 17.00 -14.70
C ILE A 3 12.41 15.47 -14.62
N PHE A 4 11.40 14.79 -14.05
CA PHE A 4 11.37 13.31 -13.99
C PHE A 4 11.04 12.65 -15.33
N TYR A 5 10.25 13.32 -16.17
CA TYR A 5 9.81 12.78 -17.45
C TYR A 5 10.92 12.85 -18.52
N GLN A 6 11.82 13.84 -18.44
CA GLN A 6 12.92 14.00 -19.38
C GLN A 6 14.12 13.08 -19.12
N LEU A 7 14.26 12.49 -17.92
CA LEU A 7 15.37 11.59 -17.59
C LEU A 7 15.05 10.09 -17.75
N GLN A 8 13.84 9.71 -18.19
CA GLN A 8 13.38 8.30 -18.28
C GLN A 8 13.73 7.46 -17.03
N VAL A 9 13.67 8.08 -15.85
CA VAL A 9 14.00 7.41 -14.59
C VAL A 9 12.77 6.69 -14.06
N THR A 10 12.90 5.38 -13.90
CA THR A 10 11.86 4.46 -13.42
C THR A 10 11.59 4.60 -11.93
N SER A 11 12.48 5.25 -11.18
CA SER A 11 12.37 5.43 -9.72
C SER A 11 12.99 6.75 -9.25
N ALA A 12 12.40 7.39 -8.24
CA ALA A 12 12.92 8.63 -7.63
C ALA A 12 14.38 8.51 -7.12
N TYR A 13 14.84 7.29 -6.82
CA TYR A 13 16.21 7.01 -6.36
C TYR A 13 17.25 7.02 -7.48
N GLU A 14 16.82 6.78 -8.71
CA GLU A 14 17.70 6.80 -9.89
C GLU A 14 18.12 8.25 -10.20
N TYR A 15 17.27 9.22 -9.87
CA TYR A 15 17.61 10.65 -9.87
C TYR A 15 18.65 11.02 -8.79
N LEU A 16 18.56 10.40 -7.60
CA LEU A 16 19.55 10.58 -6.52
C LEU A 16 20.92 9.99 -6.88
N GLU A 17 20.96 8.92 -7.68
CA GLU A 17 22.21 8.34 -8.20
C GLU A 17 22.93 9.29 -9.16
N VAL A 18 22.20 9.91 -10.10
CA VAL A 18 22.76 10.86 -11.08
C VAL A 18 23.38 12.08 -10.39
N ARG A 19 22.85 12.48 -9.23
CA ARG A 19 23.31 13.68 -8.52
C ARG A 19 24.41 13.43 -7.48
N PHE A 20 24.45 12.26 -6.82
CA PHE A 20 25.35 12.02 -5.69
C PHE A 20 26.26 10.81 -5.87
N ASN A 21 25.73 9.58 -5.90
CA ASN A 21 26.46 8.32 -6.14
C ASN A 21 25.56 7.08 -5.93
N LYS A 22 26.00 5.90 -6.39
CA LYS A 22 25.31 4.59 -6.19
C LYS A 22 25.06 4.22 -4.73
N LEU A 23 25.95 4.59 -3.80
CA LEU A 23 25.77 4.31 -2.37
C LEU A 23 24.54 5.02 -1.80
N VAL A 24 24.28 6.26 -2.22
CA VAL A 24 23.11 7.04 -1.80
C VAL A 24 21.82 6.43 -2.35
N ARG A 25 21.86 5.85 -3.57
CA ARG A 25 20.74 5.07 -4.12
C ARG A 25 20.41 3.85 -3.28
N CYS A 26 21.42 3.03 -2.95
CA CYS A 26 21.22 1.84 -2.14
C CYS A 26 20.68 2.19 -0.76
N LEU A 27 21.31 3.14 -0.06
CA LEU A 27 20.85 3.55 1.27
C LEU A 27 19.45 4.16 1.24
N GLY A 28 19.15 5.04 0.27
CA GLY A 28 17.83 5.67 0.15
C GLY A 28 16.71 4.68 -0.20
N SER A 29 16.98 3.73 -1.10
CA SER A 29 16.01 2.67 -1.44
C SER A 29 15.81 1.69 -0.28
N ALA A 30 16.86 1.36 0.48
CA ALA A 30 16.77 0.49 1.64
C ALA A 30 15.96 1.15 2.78
N THR A 31 16.26 2.40 3.13
CA THR A 31 15.52 3.12 4.18
C THR A 31 14.06 3.31 3.81
N PHE A 32 13.76 3.62 2.54
CA PHE A 32 12.38 3.72 2.07
C PHE A 32 11.64 2.40 2.10
N THR A 33 12.27 1.31 1.66
CA THR A 33 11.65 -0.01 1.68
C THR A 33 11.31 -0.43 3.11
N VAL A 34 12.21 -0.16 4.06
CA VAL A 34 11.97 -0.41 5.50
C VAL A 34 10.86 0.49 6.05
N GLN A 35 10.87 1.79 5.72
CA GLN A 35 9.82 2.70 6.14
C GLN A 35 8.46 2.30 5.59
N MET A 36 8.40 1.93 4.30
CA MET A 36 7.17 1.54 3.62
C MET A 36 6.63 0.22 4.17
N SER A 37 7.49 -0.77 4.45
CA SER A 37 7.05 -2.04 5.03
C SER A 37 6.45 -1.87 6.43
N LEU A 38 7.07 -1.05 7.28
CA LEU A 38 6.55 -0.71 8.61
C LEU A 38 5.23 0.05 8.51
N TYR A 39 5.13 1.03 7.62
CA TYR A 39 3.91 1.80 7.41
C TYR A 39 2.76 0.90 6.94
N MET A 40 3.01 0.03 5.96
CA MET A 40 2.00 -0.90 5.44
C MET A 40 1.52 -1.89 6.52
N ALA A 41 2.39 -2.34 7.42
CA ALA A 41 1.99 -3.19 8.54
C ALA A 41 0.97 -2.50 9.46
N VAL A 42 1.15 -1.20 9.74
CA VAL A 42 0.20 -0.40 10.53
C VAL A 42 -1.11 -0.19 9.78
N VAL A 43 -1.04 0.11 8.48
CA VAL A 43 -2.24 0.33 7.64
C VAL A 43 -3.11 -0.93 7.57
N VAL A 44 -2.51 -2.12 7.43
CA VAL A 44 -3.24 -3.41 7.37
C VAL A 44 -3.81 -3.81 8.74
N TYR A 45 -3.21 -3.34 9.84
CA TYR A 45 -3.72 -3.63 11.18
C TYR A 45 -5.11 -3.02 11.44
N ALA A 46 -5.39 -1.82 10.92
CA ALA A 46 -6.67 -1.14 11.10
C ALA A 46 -7.90 -1.95 10.59
N PRO A 47 -7.94 -2.42 9.31
CA PRO A 47 -9.04 -3.24 8.82
C PRO A 47 -9.08 -4.62 9.50
N ALA A 48 -7.94 -5.18 9.91
CA ALA A 48 -7.91 -6.44 10.65
C ALA A 48 -8.54 -6.33 12.04
N LEU A 49 -8.29 -5.22 12.73
CA LEU A 49 -8.91 -4.92 14.01
C LEU A 49 -10.42 -4.71 13.84
N ALA A 50 -10.83 -3.93 12.84
CA ALA A 50 -12.25 -3.72 12.52
C ALA A 50 -12.97 -5.06 12.21
N LEU A 51 -12.33 -5.93 11.42
CA LEU A 51 -12.87 -7.25 11.10
C LEU A 51 -12.99 -8.14 12.34
N SER A 52 -11.97 -8.14 13.21
CA SER A 52 -11.98 -8.86 14.48
C SER A 52 -13.11 -8.38 15.41
N GLN A 53 -13.38 -7.08 15.46
CA GLN A 53 -14.48 -6.51 16.25
C GLN A 53 -15.86 -6.93 15.73
N VAL A 54 -16.06 -6.96 14.42
CA VAL A 54 -17.35 -7.32 13.82
C VAL A 54 -17.61 -8.83 13.85
N THR A 55 -16.56 -9.65 13.67
CA THR A 55 -16.69 -11.12 13.61
C THR A 55 -16.51 -11.80 14.96
N GLY A 56 -15.94 -11.11 15.96
CA GLY A 56 -15.59 -11.70 17.26
C GLY A 56 -14.41 -12.67 17.23
N ILE A 57 -13.72 -12.80 16.09
CA ILE A 57 -12.59 -13.71 15.91
C ILE A 57 -11.31 -13.08 16.47
N HIS A 58 -10.38 -13.89 16.98
CA HIS A 58 -9.10 -13.42 17.50
C HIS A 58 -8.32 -12.61 16.45
N VAL A 59 -7.82 -11.43 16.85
CA VAL A 59 -7.10 -10.47 15.99
C VAL A 59 -5.97 -11.11 15.16
N TYR A 60 -5.16 -12.00 15.73
CA TYR A 60 -4.09 -12.70 15.02
C TYR A 60 -4.57 -13.50 13.80
N ILE A 61 -5.74 -14.13 13.89
CA ILE A 61 -6.33 -14.89 12.77
C ILE A 61 -6.80 -13.93 11.69
N SER A 62 -7.47 -12.84 12.06
CA SER A 62 -7.94 -11.80 11.12
C SER A 62 -6.78 -11.11 10.38
N VAL A 63 -5.71 -10.77 11.09
CA VAL A 63 -4.50 -10.18 10.49
C VAL A 63 -3.87 -11.15 9.48
N THR A 64 -3.71 -12.41 9.87
CA THR A 64 -3.10 -13.43 9.00
C THR A 64 -3.94 -13.66 7.73
N ALA A 65 -5.26 -13.70 7.86
CA ALA A 65 -6.17 -13.86 6.72
C ALA A 65 -6.07 -12.69 5.72
N ILE A 66 -6.07 -11.45 6.23
CA ILE A 66 -5.96 -10.26 5.36
C ILE A 66 -4.61 -10.22 4.67
N PHE A 67 -3.51 -10.51 5.38
CA PHE A 67 -2.18 -10.60 4.77
C PHE A 67 -2.12 -11.68 3.69
N ALA A 68 -2.71 -12.86 3.92
CA ALA A 68 -2.73 -13.95 2.96
C ALA A 68 -3.45 -13.54 1.66
N VAL A 69 -4.64 -12.93 1.77
CA VAL A 69 -5.38 -12.42 0.61
C VAL A 69 -4.57 -11.32 -0.10
N CYS A 70 -3.98 -10.40 0.66
CA CYS A 70 -3.17 -9.29 0.14
C CYS A 70 -1.97 -9.76 -0.69
N ILE A 71 -1.21 -10.70 -0.13
CA ILE A 71 -0.06 -11.31 -0.82
C ILE A 71 -0.53 -12.06 -2.06
N PHE A 72 -1.61 -12.84 -1.94
CA PHE A 72 -2.11 -13.65 -3.05
C PHE A 72 -2.47 -12.81 -4.28
N TYR A 73 -3.29 -11.76 -4.13
CA TYR A 73 -3.67 -10.94 -5.30
C TYR A 73 -2.49 -10.09 -5.81
N THR A 74 -1.56 -9.69 -4.94
CA THR A 74 -0.37 -8.92 -5.33
C THR A 74 0.59 -9.77 -6.17
N VAL A 75 0.79 -11.04 -5.80
CA VAL A 75 1.67 -11.96 -6.53
C VAL A 75 1.07 -12.35 -7.87
N VAL A 76 -0.24 -12.63 -7.93
CA VAL A 76 -0.90 -13.08 -9.16
C VAL A 76 -1.04 -11.95 -10.19
N GLY A 77 -1.33 -10.73 -9.74
CA GLY A 77 -1.70 -9.64 -10.63
C GLY A 77 -0.67 -8.53 -10.84
N GLY A 78 0.41 -8.52 -10.05
CA GLY A 78 1.44 -7.49 -10.08
C GLY A 78 0.91 -6.07 -9.80
N MET A 79 1.69 -5.04 -10.13
CA MET A 79 1.31 -3.64 -9.89
C MET A 79 0.00 -3.22 -10.59
N LYS A 80 -0.33 -3.80 -11.74
CA LYS A 80 -1.57 -3.48 -12.46
C LYS A 80 -2.81 -3.92 -11.68
N ALA A 81 -2.80 -5.11 -11.11
CA ALA A 81 -3.93 -5.57 -10.29
C ALA A 81 -4.05 -4.77 -9.00
N VAL A 82 -2.93 -4.43 -8.36
CA VAL A 82 -2.93 -3.59 -7.15
C VAL A 82 -3.61 -2.25 -7.41
N MET A 83 -3.32 -1.58 -8.54
CA MET A 83 -3.97 -0.32 -8.89
C MET A 83 -5.48 -0.48 -9.15
N TRP A 84 -5.89 -1.59 -9.78
CA TRP A 84 -7.31 -1.86 -10.01
C TRP A 84 -8.04 -2.08 -8.68
N THR A 85 -7.46 -2.87 -7.76
CA THR A 85 -8.04 -3.08 -6.43
C THR A 85 -8.10 -1.79 -5.61
N ASP A 86 -7.09 -0.93 -5.69
CA ASP A 86 -7.06 0.36 -4.98
C ASP A 86 -8.15 1.31 -5.51
N THR A 87 -8.32 1.36 -6.83
CA THR A 87 -9.39 2.16 -7.46
C THR A 87 -10.78 1.72 -6.98
N VAL A 88 -11.02 0.41 -6.97
CA VAL A 88 -12.29 -0.15 -6.48
C VAL A 88 -12.48 0.12 -4.99
N GLN A 89 -11.43 0.00 -4.17
CA GLN A 89 -11.48 0.28 -2.74
C GLN A 89 -11.90 1.73 -2.47
N VAL A 90 -11.31 2.70 -3.16
CA VAL A 90 -11.65 4.12 -3.02
C VAL A 90 -13.13 4.37 -3.37
N ILE A 91 -13.63 3.78 -4.47
CA ILE A 91 -15.05 3.90 -4.85
C ILE A 91 -15.97 3.35 -3.75
N ILE A 92 -15.67 2.18 -3.22
CA ILE A 92 -16.46 1.56 -2.14
C ILE A 92 -16.42 2.41 -0.87
N MET A 93 -15.28 3.03 -0.53
CA MET A 93 -15.17 3.92 0.62
C MET A 93 -16.09 5.13 0.51
N PHE A 94 -16.16 5.77 -0.66
CA PHE A 94 -17.07 6.90 -0.90
C PHE A 94 -18.54 6.49 -0.80
N ILE A 95 -18.91 5.35 -1.39
CA ILE A 95 -20.30 4.84 -1.30
C ILE A 95 -20.66 4.52 0.15
N SER A 96 -19.76 3.84 0.88
CA SER A 96 -19.97 3.48 2.28
C SER A 96 -20.18 4.71 3.16
N MET A 97 -19.36 5.75 2.95
CA MET A 97 -19.50 7.03 3.66
C MET A 97 -20.84 7.71 3.36
N ALA A 98 -21.26 7.75 2.09
CA ALA A 98 -22.55 8.32 1.71
C ALA A 98 -23.73 7.56 2.37
N VAL A 99 -23.70 6.22 2.34
CA VAL A 99 -24.73 5.38 2.97
C VAL A 99 -24.82 5.64 4.47
N VAL A 100 -23.69 5.74 5.18
CA VAL A 100 -23.68 6.03 6.62
C VAL A 100 -24.29 7.40 6.90
N VAL A 101 -24.02 8.41 6.07
CA VAL A 101 -24.59 9.76 6.25
C VAL A 101 -26.09 9.81 5.97
N PHE A 102 -26.60 9.08 4.98
CA PHE A 102 -28.03 9.06 4.67
C PHE A 102 -28.86 8.18 5.62
N LYS A 103 -28.25 7.16 6.22
CA LYS A 103 -28.92 6.22 7.12
C LYS A 103 -28.71 6.54 8.61
N GLY A 104 -27.80 7.46 8.92
CA GLY A 104 -27.52 8.00 10.26
C GLY A 104 -28.31 9.26 10.57
#